data_AF-A0AAW0JXV0-F1
#
_entry.id   AF-A0AAW0JXV0-F1
#
_cell.length_a   1.000
_cell.length_b   1.000
_cell.length_c   1.000
_cell.angle_alpha   90.00
_cell.angle_beta   90.00
_cell.angle_gamma   90.00
#
_symmetry.space_group_name_H-M   'P 1'
#
loop_
_entity.id
_entity.type
_entity.pdbx_description
1 polymer ?
#
loop_
_entity_poly.entity_id
_entity_poly.type
_entity_poly.pdbx_seq_one_letter_code
_entity_poly.pdbx_strand_id
1 'polypeptide(L)'
;PTLRHNECYGSTGTTSANASYNSNLTALFESLSSKASQNYSFYNESSNIGIYGLYLCRGDVSNETCKSCVSSATQEIRNRCPSSKTAFIWYDECTLRLFETDEQIVKIGDRSLPS
;
A
#
# COMPACT_ATOMS: atom_id res chain seq x y z
N PRO A 1 -10.81 -9.43 -6.21
CA PRO A 1 -11.08 -8.05 -5.74
C PRO A 1 -11.28 -7.12 -6.94
N THR A 2 -12.16 -6.13 -6.84
CA THR A 2 -12.50 -5.21 -7.95
C THR A 2 -11.77 -3.89 -7.82
N LEU A 3 -10.85 -3.57 -8.76
CA LEU A 3 -10.10 -2.32 -8.74
C LEU A 3 -11.02 -1.14 -9.07
N ARG A 4 -11.01 -0.11 -8.22
CA ARG A 4 -11.82 1.11 -8.39
C ARG A 4 -10.96 2.31 -8.76
N HIS A 5 -9.83 2.48 -8.10
CA HIS A 5 -8.98 3.66 -8.28
C HIS A 5 -7.53 3.39 -7.93
N ASN A 6 -6.61 4.10 -8.57
CA ASN A 6 -5.20 4.11 -8.21
C ASN A 6 -4.57 5.49 -8.45
N GLU A 7 -3.66 5.91 -7.57
CA GLU A 7 -2.90 7.15 -7.69
C GLU A 7 -1.43 6.87 -7.36
N CYS A 8 -0.53 7.47 -8.12
CA CYS A 8 0.91 7.37 -7.89
C CYS A 8 1.49 8.80 -7.84
N TYR A 9 2.31 9.10 -6.84
CA TYR A 9 2.92 10.42 -6.64
C TYR A 9 4.42 10.32 -6.32
N GLY A 10 5.15 11.36 -6.72
CA GLY A 10 6.60 11.41 -6.58
C GLY A 10 7.31 10.43 -7.52
N SER A 11 8.59 10.68 -7.79
CA SER A 11 9.45 9.74 -8.52
C SER A 11 10.78 9.60 -7.79
N THR A 12 11.28 8.39 -7.64
CA THR A 12 12.57 8.12 -6.98
C THR A 12 13.78 8.46 -7.85
N GLY A 13 13.59 8.88 -9.11
CA GLY A 13 14.68 9.11 -10.06
C GLY A 13 15.35 7.79 -10.47
N THR A 14 15.79 7.68 -11.72
CA THR A 14 16.31 6.43 -12.31
C THR A 14 17.66 5.95 -11.76
N THR A 15 18.16 6.50 -10.66
CA THR A 15 19.58 6.38 -10.28
C THR A 15 19.76 5.57 -8.99
N SER A 16 20.25 4.33 -9.15
CA SER A 16 20.97 3.52 -8.14
C SER A 16 20.28 3.14 -6.82
N ALA A 17 19.00 3.46 -6.60
CA ALA A 17 18.23 2.99 -5.44
C ALA A 17 17.50 1.64 -5.67
N ASN A 18 17.55 1.05 -6.87
CA ASN A 18 16.58 0.04 -7.29
C ASN A 18 16.61 -1.29 -6.52
N ALA A 19 17.76 -1.90 -6.25
CA ALA A 19 17.77 -3.26 -5.69
C ALA A 19 17.36 -3.28 -4.19
N SER A 20 17.95 -2.39 -3.39
CA SER A 20 17.63 -2.28 -1.96
C SER A 20 16.21 -1.79 -1.75
N TYR A 21 15.77 -0.77 -2.52
CA TYR A 21 14.40 -0.29 -2.47
C TYR A 21 13.39 -1.39 -2.81
N ASN A 22 13.57 -2.07 -3.95
CA ASN A 22 12.66 -3.13 -4.37
C ASN A 22 12.62 -4.29 -3.37
N SER A 23 13.76 -4.67 -2.78
CA SER A 23 13.81 -5.72 -1.76
C SER A 23 13.04 -5.32 -0.50
N ASN A 24 13.28 -4.13 0.04
CA ASN A 24 12.54 -3.61 1.21
C ASN A 24 11.05 -3.45 0.92
N LEU A 25 10.69 -2.99 -0.27
CA LEU A 25 9.30 -2.90 -0.71
C LEU A 25 8.65 -4.29 -0.84
N THR A 26 9.41 -5.31 -1.29
CA THR A 26 8.92 -6.70 -1.34
C THR A 26 8.62 -7.21 0.06
N ALA A 27 9.58 -7.07 0.97
CA ALA A 27 9.41 -7.51 2.36
C ALA A 27 8.22 -6.81 3.04
N LEU A 28 8.06 -5.50 2.82
CA LEU A 28 6.92 -4.75 3.34
C LEU A 28 5.59 -5.30 2.81
N PHE A 29 5.47 -5.53 1.50
CA PHE A 29 4.25 -6.06 0.88
C PHE A 29 3.91 -7.49 1.31
N GLU A 30 4.92 -8.34 1.49
CA GLU A 30 4.76 -9.67 2.05
C GLU A 30 4.26 -9.62 3.50
N SER A 31 4.82 -8.72 4.32
CA SER A 31 4.38 -8.51 5.70
C SER A 31 2.91 -8.06 5.76
N LEU A 32 2.53 -7.04 4.98
CA LEU A 32 1.15 -6.55 4.91
C LEU A 32 0.17 -7.66 4.54
N SER A 33 0.49 -8.46 3.51
CA SER A 33 -0.36 -9.57 3.05
C SER A 33 -0.45 -10.70 4.09
N SER A 34 0.65 -10.99 4.78
CA SER A 34 0.68 -11.95 5.89
C SER A 34 -0.20 -11.50 7.05
N LYS A 35 -0.17 -10.21 7.39
CA LYS A 35 -0.98 -9.63 8.48
C LYS A 35 -2.47 -9.63 8.15
N ALA A 36 -2.84 -9.38 6.90
CA ALA A 36 -4.23 -9.53 6.45
C ALA A 36 -4.74 -10.97 6.62
N SER A 37 -3.84 -11.96 6.61
CA SER A 37 -4.17 -13.37 6.88
C SER A 37 -4.38 -13.69 8.37
N GLN A 38 -3.97 -12.79 9.29
CA GLN A 38 -4.01 -12.99 10.74
C GLN A 38 -5.20 -12.29 11.40
N ASN A 39 -6.28 -12.04 10.65
CA ASN A 39 -7.51 -11.38 11.09
C ASN A 39 -7.36 -9.90 11.48
N TYR A 40 -6.34 -9.22 10.96
CA TYR A 40 -6.24 -7.77 11.06
C TYR A 40 -6.97 -7.14 9.88
N SER A 41 -8.04 -6.38 10.15
CA SER A 41 -8.73 -5.56 9.14
C SER A 41 -7.98 -4.27 8.83
N PHE A 42 -7.04 -3.88 9.69
CA PHE A 42 -6.15 -2.74 9.52
C PHE A 42 -4.76 -3.09 10.07
N TYR A 43 -3.73 -2.72 9.33
CA TYR A 43 -2.34 -2.84 9.78
C TYR A 43 -1.47 -1.81 9.07
N ASN A 44 -0.42 -1.35 9.76
CA ASN A 44 0.60 -0.48 9.19
C ASN A 44 1.99 -0.92 9.67
N GLU A 45 3.00 -0.67 8.83
CA GLU A 45 4.40 -0.97 9.13
C GLU A 45 5.31 -0.05 8.30
N SER A 46 6.53 0.14 8.79
CA SER A 46 7.60 0.83 8.08
C SER A 46 8.76 -0.11 7.79
N SER A 47 9.32 -0.02 6.59
CA SER A 47 10.60 -0.66 6.25
C SER A 47 11.79 0.05 6.91
N ASN A 48 12.95 -0.62 6.89
CA ASN A 48 14.21 -0.09 7.43
C ASN A 48 14.77 1.11 6.66
N ILE A 49 14.20 1.45 5.51
CA ILE A 49 14.62 2.55 4.63
C ILE A 49 13.58 3.68 4.54
N GLY A 50 12.63 3.73 5.50
CA GLY A 50 11.69 4.84 5.60
C GLY A 50 10.51 4.79 4.63
N ILE A 51 10.24 3.63 4.00
CA ILE A 51 8.99 3.37 3.28
C ILE A 51 7.93 2.90 4.25
N TYR A 52 6.77 3.54 4.25
CA TYR A 52 5.62 3.21 5.09
C TYR A 52 4.52 2.61 4.25
N GLY A 53 3.88 1.58 4.79
CA GLY A 53 2.76 0.89 4.17
C GLY A 53 1.62 0.69 5.17
N LEU A 54 0.39 0.85 4.70
CA LEU A 54 -0.79 0.47 5.47
C LEU A 54 -1.88 -0.08 4.56
N TYR A 55 -2.71 -0.96 5.10
CA TYR A 55 -3.96 -1.37 4.45
C TYR A 55 -5.15 -1.22 5.40
N LEU A 56 -6.33 -1.11 4.79
CA LEU A 56 -7.61 -1.18 5.48
C LEU A 56 -8.56 -2.03 4.63
N CYS A 57 -9.01 -3.15 5.17
CA CYS A 57 -10.04 -4.00 4.59
C CYS A 57 -11.44 -3.49 4.99
N ARG A 58 -12.41 -3.71 4.11
CA ARG A 58 -13.81 -3.37 4.37
C ARG A 58 -14.37 -4.28 5.48
N GLY A 59 -15.18 -3.75 6.38
CA GLY A 59 -15.54 -4.46 7.62
C GLY A 59 -16.44 -5.69 7.48
N ASP A 60 -17.07 -5.88 6.31
CA ASP A 60 -18.00 -6.96 5.98
C ASP A 60 -17.34 -8.12 5.21
N VAL A 61 -16.06 -8.02 4.83
CA VAL A 61 -15.38 -9.06 4.06
C VAL A 61 -14.70 -10.10 4.96
N SER A 62 -14.58 -11.34 4.48
CA SER A 62 -13.85 -12.38 5.20
C SER A 62 -12.34 -12.10 5.25
N ASN A 63 -11.63 -12.76 6.16
CA ASN A 63 -10.17 -12.63 6.26
C ASN A 63 -9.46 -13.11 4.98
N GLU A 64 -9.98 -14.14 4.33
CA GLU A 64 -9.49 -14.64 3.05
C GLU A 64 -9.68 -13.61 1.94
N THR A 65 -10.83 -12.92 1.95
CA THR A 65 -11.12 -11.85 0.99
C THR A 65 -10.21 -10.64 1.24
N CYS A 66 -10.02 -10.26 2.50
CA CYS A 66 -9.07 -9.21 2.90
C CYS A 66 -7.65 -9.54 2.44
N LYS A 67 -7.14 -10.74 2.74
CA LYS A 67 -5.84 -11.22 2.28
C LYS A 67 -5.70 -11.17 0.76
N SER A 68 -6.68 -11.70 0.03
CA SER A 68 -6.70 -11.70 -1.44
C SER A 68 -6.66 -10.28 -2.00
N CYS A 69 -7.39 -9.37 -1.37
CA CYS A 69 -7.39 -7.95 -1.74
C CYS A 69 -6.04 -7.29 -1.49
N VAL A 70 -5.47 -7.43 -0.29
CA VAL A 70 -4.16 -6.84 0.04
C VAL A 70 -3.06 -7.39 -0.87
N SER A 71 -3.05 -8.71 -1.12
CA SER A 71 -2.12 -9.33 -2.08
C SER A 71 -2.26 -8.74 -3.48
N SER A 72 -3.49 -8.57 -3.98
CA SER A 72 -3.74 -7.99 -5.30
C SER A 72 -3.31 -6.52 -5.35
N ALA A 73 -3.60 -5.76 -4.30
CA ALA A 73 -3.24 -4.35 -4.18
C ALA A 73 -1.72 -4.12 -4.19
N THR A 74 -0.96 -4.94 -3.46
CA THR A 74 0.51 -4.85 -3.47
C THR A 74 1.11 -5.14 -4.84
N GLN A 75 0.60 -6.15 -5.55
CA GLN A 75 1.04 -6.48 -6.90
C GLN A 75 0.70 -5.37 -7.89
N GLU A 76 -0.51 -4.81 -7.80
CA GLU A 76 -0.96 -3.78 -8.71
C GLU A 76 -0.22 -2.45 -8.51
N ILE A 77 0.16 -2.11 -7.27
CA ILE A 77 1.06 -0.97 -7.01
C ILE A 77 2.41 -1.15 -7.71
N ARG A 78 3.00 -2.36 -7.71
CA ARG A 78 4.25 -2.59 -8.45
C ARG A 78 4.11 -2.36 -9.94
N ASN A 79 2.99 -2.81 -10.50
CA ASN A 79 2.73 -2.71 -11.94
C ASN A 79 2.47 -1.27 -12.38
N ARG A 80 1.72 -0.50 -11.56
CA ARG A 80 1.27 0.85 -11.93
C ARG A 80 2.16 1.98 -11.42
N CYS A 81 2.82 1.77 -10.28
CA CYS A 81 3.63 2.77 -9.59
C CYS A 81 5.09 2.30 -9.37
N PRO A 82 5.81 1.82 -10.40
CA PRO A 82 7.10 1.13 -10.23
C PRO A 82 8.22 2.00 -9.65
N SER A 83 8.11 3.33 -9.73
CA SER A 83 9.12 4.29 -9.27
C SER A 83 8.53 5.40 -8.40
N SER A 84 7.32 5.21 -7.88
CA SER A 84 6.61 6.24 -7.13
C SER A 84 6.94 6.19 -5.64
N LYS A 85 7.15 7.36 -5.05
CA LYS A 85 7.40 7.50 -3.60
C LYS A 85 6.15 7.29 -2.77
N THR A 86 5.00 7.59 -3.36
CA THR A 86 3.69 7.45 -2.74
C THR A 86 2.75 6.77 -3.71
N ALA A 87 1.95 5.83 -3.21
CA ALA A 87 0.92 5.15 -3.99
C ALA A 87 -0.34 4.95 -3.15
N PHE A 88 -1.49 5.12 -3.77
CA PHE A 88 -2.79 4.81 -3.17
C PHE A 88 -3.55 3.90 -4.13
N ILE A 89 -4.11 2.81 -3.63
CA ILE A 89 -4.94 1.92 -4.42
C ILE A 89 -6.19 1.51 -3.66
N TRP A 90 -7.30 1.49 -4.38
CA TRP A 90 -8.64 1.28 -3.84
C TRP A 90 -9.30 0.15 -4.62
N TYR A 91 -9.55 -0.94 -3.93
CA TYR A 91 -10.43 -2.02 -4.35
C TYR A 91 -11.75 -1.93 -3.57
N ASP A 92 -12.79 -2.60 -4.05
CA ASP A 92 -14.05 -2.71 -3.30
C ASP A 92 -13.86 -3.31 -1.90
N GLU A 93 -12.90 -4.21 -1.76
CA GLU A 93 -12.69 -5.00 -0.54
C GLU A 93 -11.61 -4.43 0.38
N CYS A 94 -10.69 -3.59 -0.12
CA CYS A 94 -9.62 -3.00 0.67
C CYS A 94 -9.00 -1.76 0.01
N THR A 95 -8.32 -0.96 0.82
CA THR A 95 -7.42 0.10 0.36
C THR A 95 -6.00 -0.18 0.83
N LEU A 96 -5.01 0.21 0.02
CA LEU A 96 -3.60 0.14 0.40
C LEU A 96 -2.93 1.48 0.08
N ARG A 97 -2.08 1.95 1.00
CA ARG A 97 -1.32 3.20 0.86
C ARG A 97 0.16 2.94 1.12
N LEU A 98 1.01 3.49 0.27
CA LEU A 98 2.46 3.52 0.37
C LEU A 98 2.93 4.98 0.41
N PHE A 99 3.90 5.32 1.25
CA PHE A 99 4.56 6.63 1.23
C PHE A 99 5.97 6.57 1.83
N GLU A 100 6.92 7.27 1.22
CA GLU A 100 8.24 7.54 1.81
C GLU A 100 8.15 8.72 2.80
N THR A 101 8.80 8.58 3.96
CA THR A 101 8.84 9.66 4.96
C THR A 101 9.99 10.63 4.69
N ASP A 102 9.70 11.65 3.89
CA ASP A 102 10.13 13.03 4.14
C ASP A 102 8.93 13.99 4.22
N GLU A 103 7.73 13.52 3.86
CA GLU A 103 6.52 14.33 3.83
C GLU A 103 5.30 13.49 4.22
N GLN A 104 4.60 13.97 5.25
CA GLN A 104 3.14 13.82 5.42
C GLN A 104 2.59 12.52 6.03
N ILE A 105 2.89 12.33 7.33
CA ILE A 105 2.00 11.62 8.26
C ILE A 105 0.67 12.42 8.49
N VAL A 106 0.59 13.69 8.07
CA VAL A 106 -0.51 14.61 8.42
C VAL A 106 -1.69 14.63 7.43
N LYS A 107 -1.58 14.17 6.17
CA LYS A 107 -2.68 14.31 5.18
C LYS A 107 -3.61 13.11 5.03
N ILE A 108 -3.37 12.01 5.74
CA ILE A 108 -4.18 10.78 5.62
C ILE A 108 -5.60 10.95 6.19
N GLY A 109 -5.85 12.03 6.96
CA GLY A 109 -7.17 12.38 7.50
C GLY A 109 -7.90 13.56 6.84
N ASP A 110 -7.36 14.20 5.78
CA ASP A 110 -7.90 15.49 5.29
C ASP A 110 -8.23 15.50 3.79
N ARG A 111 -8.94 14.47 3.33
CA ARG A 111 -9.72 14.57 2.09
C ARG A 111 -11.13 14.07 2.34
N SER A 112 -12.01 15.04 2.52
CA SER A 112 -13.43 15.02 2.19
C SER A 112 -13.72 13.94 1.15
N LEU A 113 -14.50 12.94 1.54
CA LEU A 113 -15.17 12.04 0.60
C LEU A 113 -15.97 12.94 -0.36
N PRO A 114 -15.74 12.94 -1.68
CA PRO A 114 -16.71 13.54 -2.58
C PRO A 114 -18.03 12.79 -2.38
N SER A 115 -19.08 13.58 -2.20
CA SER A 115 -20.48 13.17 -2.01
C SER A 115 -20.96 12.23 -3.11
#